data_AF-A0A6V7INV9-F1
#
_entry.id   AF-A0A6V7INV9-F1
#
_cell.length_a   1.000
_cell.length_b   1.000
_cell.length_c   1.000
_cell.angle_alpha   90.00
_cell.angle_beta   90.00
_cell.angle_gamma   90.00
#
_symmetry.space_group_name_H-M   'P 1'
#
loop_
_entity.id
_entity.type
_entity.pdbx_description
1 polymer ?
#
loop_
_entity_poly.entity_id
_entity_poly.type
_entity_poly.pdbx_seq_one_letter_code
_entity_poly.pdbx_strand_id
1 'polypeptide(L)' 'DMRQYDYGLVRNLRIYGQSGPPGYDLSRITVPIATISSLSDKLATPN' A
#
# COMPACT_ATOMS: atom_id res chain seq x y z
N ASP A 1 4.19 -1.77 -5.21
CA ASP A 1 2.75 -1.46 -5.20
C ASP A 1 2.22 -1.59 -3.77
N MET A 2 1.55 -0.55 -3.26
CA MET A 2 0.96 -0.56 -1.92
C MET A 2 -0.47 -1.07 -1.99
N ARG A 3 -0.78 -2.09 -1.20
CA ARG A 3 -2.06 -2.80 -1.25
C ARG A 3 -2.42 -3.40 0.10
N GLN A 4 -3.68 -3.80 0.23
CA GLN A 4 -4.13 -4.56 1.39
C GLN A 4 -3.50 -5.95 1.44
N TYR A 5 -3.60 -6.61 2.60
CA TYR A 5 -3.05 -7.95 2.78
C TYR A 5 -3.81 -8.98 1.94
N ASP A 6 -3.09 -9.92 1.33
CA ASP A 6 -3.70 -11.02 0.58
C ASP A 6 -4.05 -12.18 1.52
N TYR A 7 -5.33 -12.40 1.77
CA TYR A 7 -5.83 -13.51 2.57
C TYR A 7 -6.15 -14.77 1.75
N GLY A 8 -5.87 -14.77 0.44
CA GLY A 8 -6.27 -15.79 -0.50
C GLY A 8 -7.73 -15.65 -0.97
N LEU A 9 -8.06 -16.32 -2.08
CA LEU A 9 -9.30 -16.13 -2.86
C LEU A 9 -10.58 -16.04 -2.02
N VAL A 10 -10.89 -17.06 -1.21
CA VAL A 10 -12.16 -17.15 -0.45
C VAL A 10 -12.26 -16.02 0.57
N ARG A 11 -11.15 -15.74 1.27
CA ARG A 11 -11.14 -14.76 2.35
C ARG A 11 -11.05 -13.33 1.81
N ASN A 12 -10.39 -13.11 0.68
CA ASN A 12 -10.43 -11.83 -0.04
C ASN A 12 -11.83 -11.52 -0.56
N LEU A 13 -12.52 -12.49 -1.18
CA LEU A 13 -13.91 -12.29 -1.61
C LEU A 13 -14.81 -11.92 -0.44
N ARG A 14 -14.64 -12.57 0.72
CA ARG A 14 -15.41 -12.26 1.93
C ARG A 14 -15.11 -10.88 2.52
N ILE A 15 -13.86 -10.45 2.54
CA ILE A 15 -13.44 -9.20 3.21
C ILE A 15 -13.48 -7.99 2.26
N TYR A 16 -13.05 -8.17 1.02
CA TYR A 16 -12.87 -7.10 0.04
C TYR A 16 -13.90 -7.12 -1.09
N GLY A 17 -14.69 -8.19 -1.24
CA GLY A 17 -15.63 -8.34 -2.36
C GLY A 17 -14.97 -8.66 -3.70
N GLN A 18 -13.67 -8.94 -3.71
CA GLN A 18 -12.89 -9.25 -4.92
C GLN A 18 -11.83 -10.34 -4.64
N SER A 19 -11.37 -11.02 -5.68
CA SER A 19 -10.47 -12.17 -5.57
C SER A 19 -9.05 -11.81 -5.11
N GLY A 20 -8.55 -10.64 -5.50
CA GLY A 20 -7.25 -10.12 -5.09
C GLY A 20 -7.37 -8.97 -4.08
N PRO A 21 -6.31 -8.66 -3.31
CA PRO A 21 -6.32 -7.50 -2.42
C PRO A 21 -6.38 -6.18 -3.22
N PRO A 22 -7.18 -5.19 -2.80
CA PRO A 22 -7.23 -3.89 -3.45
C PRO A 22 -5.94 -3.09 -3.23
N GLY A 23 -5.55 -2.32 -4.25
CA GLY A 23 -4.44 -1.36 -4.17
C GLY A 23 -4.83 -0.05 -3.48
N TYR A 24 -3.87 0.63 -2.88
CA TYR A 24 -4.03 1.98 -2.34
C TYR A 24 -3.61 3.01 -3.39
N ASP A 25 -4.57 3.83 -3.82
CA ASP A 25 -4.31 4.95 -4.72
C ASP A 25 -3.76 6.15 -3.93
N LEU A 26 -2.43 6.30 -3.93
CA LEU A 26 -1.73 7.37 -3.21
C LEU A 26 -2.08 8.77 -3.73
N SER A 27 -2.61 8.89 -4.95
CA SER A 27 -3.06 10.19 -5.49
C SER A 27 -4.27 10.75 -4.73
N ARG A 28 -4.98 9.91 -3.96
CA ARG A 28 -6.11 10.31 -3.11
C ARG A 28 -5.66 10.92 -1.78
N ILE A 29 -4.37 10.90 -1.46
CA ILE A 29 -3.83 11.59 -0.29
C ILE A 29 -3.71 13.07 -0.65
N THR A 30 -4.69 13.87 -0.25
CA THR A 30 -4.77 15.32 -0.56
C THR A 30 -4.27 16.22 0.56
N VAL A 31 -3.99 15.65 1.73
CA VAL A 31 -3.46 16.40 2.87
C VAL A 31 -2.00 16.82 2.59
N PRO A 32 -1.57 18.03 2.99
CA PRO A 32 -0.17 18.44 2.83
C PRO A 32 0.76 17.52 3.64
N ILE A 33 1.81 17.02 2.99
CA ILE A 33 2.81 16.13 3.60
C ILE A 33 4.24 16.58 3.25
N ALA A 34 5.17 16.28 4.15
CA ALA A 34 6.61 16.41 3.90
C ALA A 34 7.26 15.04 4.12
N THR A 35 8.04 14.58 3.14
CA THR A 35 8.79 13.33 3.22
C THR A 35 10.24 13.63 3.54
N ILE A 36 10.80 12.98 4.56
CA ILE A 36 12.20 13.11 4.96
C ILE A 36 12.81 11.71 4.89
N SER A 37 13.91 11.55 4.15
CA SER A 37 14.58 10.26 3.92
C SER A 37 16.09 10.38 4.11
N SER A 38 16.76 9.27 4.41
CA SER A 38 18.22 9.19 4.53
C SER A 38 18.80 8.22 3.51
N LEU A 39 19.96 8.54 2.95
CA LEU A 39 20.70 7.66 2.03
C LEU A 39 21.18 6.37 2.71
N SER A 40 21.32 6.38 4.04
CA SER A 40 21.78 5.20 4.81
C SER A 40 20.64 4.30 5.28
N ASP A 41 19.38 4.67 5.02
CA ASP A 41 18.21 3.83 5.34
C ASP A 41 18.14 2.66 4.35
N LYS A 42 18.11 1.42 4.89
CA LYS A 42 18.08 0.18 4.09
C LYS A 42 16.66 -0.34 3.85
N LEU A 43 15.66 0.23 4.53
CA LEU A 43 14.26 -0.18 4.44
C LEU A 43 13.48 0.79 3.55
N ALA A 44 13.67 2.09 3.76
CA ALA A 44 13.03 3.16 3.01
C ALA A 44 14.06 3.89 2.13
N THR A 45 14.80 3.13 1.32
CA THR A 45 15.86 3.65 0.46
C THR A 45 15.27 4.63 -0.56
N PRO A 46 15.86 5.84 -0.72
CA PRO A 46 15.46 6.75 -1.80
C PRO A 46 15.81 6.13 -3.17
N ASN A 47 14.93 6.33 -4.15
CA ASN A 47 15.08 5.80 -5.51
C ASN A 47 16.00 6.68 -6.38
#